data_AF-A0A2J9E7S8-F1
#
_entry.id   AF-A0A2J9E7S8-F1
#
_cell.length_a   1.000
_cell.length_b   1.000
_cell.length_c   1.000
_cell.angle_alpha   90.00
_cell.angle_beta   90.00
_cell.angle_gamma   90.00
#
_symmetry.space_group_name_H-M   'P 1'
#
loop_
_entity.id
_entity.type
_entity.pdbx_description
1 polymer ?
#
loop_
_entity_poly.entity_id
_entity_poly.type
_entity_poly.pdbx_seq_one_letter_code
_entity_poly.pdbx_strand_id
1 'polypeptide(L)'
;MTCIKYLMIVISIMITAGCGWHLKGQTQKPVNLRTLIMISDDPHGPLSRAVRKELRLNGIEIVDNMSTARVDLITLHLENDVKGEDTASVIGDRTAEKQLFISLSATVIVPGKDRISLTEKIYRSRFINAQGALLDASAQEVITREMYEQVAAKLVRRLILISNKI
;
A
#
# COMPACT_ATOMS: atom_id res chain seq x y z
N MET A 1 58.05 10.77 -3.60
CA MET A 1 56.98 10.61 -4.61
C MET A 1 56.03 9.43 -4.33
N THR A 2 56.25 8.62 -3.29
CA THR A 2 55.40 7.47 -2.93
C THR A 2 54.25 7.83 -1.98
N CYS A 3 54.42 8.79 -1.05
CA CYS A 3 53.34 9.21 -0.13
C CYS A 3 52.11 9.78 -0.84
N ILE A 4 52.29 10.56 -1.92
CA ILE A 4 51.17 11.17 -2.65
C ILE A 4 50.28 10.10 -3.31
N LYS A 5 50.88 8.97 -3.71
CA LYS A 5 50.21 7.84 -4.36
C LYS A 5 49.36 7.05 -3.35
N TYR A 6 49.86 6.85 -2.14
CA TYR A 6 49.07 6.22 -1.07
C TYR A 6 47.92 7.09 -0.59
N LEU A 7 48.12 8.42 -0.51
CA LEU A 7 47.05 9.37 -0.16
C LEU A 7 45.87 9.31 -1.14
N MET A 8 46.16 9.29 -2.45
CA MET A 8 45.15 9.19 -3.51
C MET A 8 44.37 7.86 -3.46
N ILE A 9 45.05 6.75 -3.13
CA ILE A 9 44.42 5.43 -3.00
C ILE A 9 43.46 5.40 -1.81
N VAL A 10 43.86 5.93 -0.65
CA VAL A 10 43.02 5.98 0.56
C VAL A 10 41.76 6.83 0.33
N ILE A 11 41.91 7.99 -0.33
CA ILE A 11 40.78 8.85 -0.68
C ILE A 11 39.79 8.14 -1.61
N SER A 12 40.28 7.40 -2.61
CA SER A 12 39.44 6.65 -3.54
C SER A 12 38.60 5.56 -2.83
N ILE A 13 39.19 4.87 -1.85
CA ILE A 13 38.51 3.83 -1.06
C ILE A 13 37.42 4.45 -0.15
N MET A 14 37.68 5.61 0.43
CA MET A 14 36.74 6.26 1.36
C MET A 14 35.50 6.81 0.64
N ILE A 15 35.64 7.25 -0.61
CA ILE A 15 34.51 7.68 -1.46
C ILE A 15 33.65 6.49 -1.91
N THR A 16 34.24 5.30 -2.08
CA THR A 16 33.50 4.08 -2.49
C THR A 16 32.86 3.34 -1.32
N ALA A 17 33.39 3.45 -0.10
CA ALA A 17 32.80 2.87 1.11
C ALA A 17 31.54 3.63 1.60
N GLY A 18 31.30 4.85 1.10
CA GLY A 18 30.17 5.70 1.46
C GLY A 18 28.98 5.62 0.50
N CYS A 19 28.60 4.44 0.00
CA CYS A 19 27.34 4.31 -0.73
C CYS A 19 26.20 4.18 0.30
N GLY A 20 25.40 5.24 0.45
CA GLY A 20 24.28 5.40 1.40
C GLY A 20 23.09 4.44 1.22
N TRP A 21 23.36 3.19 0.87
CA TRP A 21 22.41 2.10 0.85
C TRP A 21 22.24 1.57 2.26
N HIS A 22 21.12 1.91 2.87
CA HIS A 22 20.69 1.31 4.12
C HIS A 22 19.65 0.22 3.82
N LEU A 23 19.72 -0.93 4.50
CA LEU A 23 18.72 -1.98 4.32
C LEU A 23 17.34 -1.46 4.74
N LYS A 24 16.38 -1.54 3.83
CA LYS A 24 14.98 -1.25 4.11
C LYS A 24 14.49 -2.19 5.21
N GLY A 25 14.24 -1.65 6.41
CA GLY A 25 13.79 -2.43 7.57
C GLY A 25 14.18 -1.86 8.93
N GLN A 26 15.16 -0.95 9.01
CA GLN A 26 15.53 -0.30 10.29
C GLN A 26 14.89 1.08 10.52
N THR A 27 13.94 1.50 9.68
CA THR A 27 13.11 2.66 10.04
C THR A 27 12.30 2.25 11.27
N GLN A 28 12.72 2.72 12.45
CA GLN A 28 11.97 2.55 13.68
C GLN A 28 10.52 2.91 13.42
N LYS A 29 9.62 1.93 13.58
CA LYS A 29 8.20 2.21 13.56
C LYS A 29 7.96 3.26 14.64
N PRO A 30 7.26 4.37 14.36
CA PRO A 30 6.94 5.32 15.41
C PRO A 30 6.16 4.57 16.50
N VAL A 31 6.53 4.81 17.77
CA VAL A 31 5.99 4.10 18.94
C VAL A 31 4.45 4.13 18.98
N ASN A 32 3.86 5.16 18.36
CA ASN A 32 2.43 5.44 18.31
C ASN A 32 1.62 4.56 17.33
N LEU A 33 2.27 3.78 16.44
CA LEU A 33 1.59 2.92 15.46
C LEU A 33 1.57 1.43 15.83
N ARG A 34 2.02 1.06 17.03
CA ARG A 34 2.06 -0.35 17.44
C ARG A 34 0.67 -0.98 17.50
N THR A 35 -0.33 -0.18 17.87
CA THR A 35 -1.73 -0.56 18.02
C THR A 35 -2.60 0.46 17.32
N LEU A 36 -3.55 0.01 16.50
CA LEU A 36 -4.55 0.89 15.88
C LEU A 36 -5.95 0.28 15.97
N ILE A 37 -6.97 1.15 15.83
CA ILE A 37 -8.36 0.74 15.69
C ILE A 37 -8.70 0.78 14.20
N MET A 38 -9.25 -0.30 13.66
CA MET A 38 -9.70 -0.36 12.27
C MET A 38 -11.23 -0.38 12.24
N ILE A 39 -11.83 0.62 11.63
CA ILE A 39 -13.27 0.70 11.36
C ILE A 39 -13.46 0.56 9.85
N SER A 40 -14.42 -0.23 9.42
CA SER A 40 -14.73 -0.42 8.01
C SER A 40 -16.22 -0.65 7.83
N ASP A 41 -16.78 -0.12 6.75
CA ASP A 41 -18.19 -0.34 6.38
C ASP A 41 -18.47 -1.82 6.06
N ASP A 42 -17.48 -2.56 5.54
CA ASP A 42 -17.54 -4.00 5.31
C ASP A 42 -16.37 -4.74 6.02
N PRO A 43 -16.53 -5.14 7.30
CA PRO A 43 -15.47 -5.76 8.11
C PRO A 43 -14.95 -7.11 7.60
N HIS A 44 -15.73 -7.79 6.76
CA HIS A 44 -15.43 -9.13 6.22
C HIS A 44 -15.13 -9.14 4.72
N GLY A 45 -15.28 -8.00 4.06
CA GLY A 45 -14.98 -7.79 2.65
C GLY A 45 -13.53 -8.14 2.24
N PRO A 46 -13.30 -8.36 0.94
CA PRO A 46 -11.97 -8.70 0.42
C PRO A 46 -10.94 -7.62 0.75
N LEU A 47 -11.34 -6.35 0.69
CA LEU A 47 -10.49 -5.20 0.97
C LEU A 47 -10.10 -5.12 2.45
N SER A 48 -11.06 -5.19 3.37
CA SER A 48 -10.79 -5.10 4.81
C SER A 48 -9.94 -6.27 5.29
N ARG A 49 -10.13 -7.47 4.72
CA ARG A 49 -9.25 -8.63 4.94
C ARG A 49 -7.81 -8.37 4.45
N ALA A 50 -7.65 -7.81 3.25
CA ALA A 50 -6.32 -7.49 2.71
C ALA A 50 -5.60 -6.43 3.56
N VAL A 51 -6.30 -5.37 3.97
CA VAL A 51 -5.73 -4.33 4.85
C VAL A 51 -5.34 -4.91 6.22
N ARG A 52 -6.20 -5.71 6.84
CA ARG A 52 -5.92 -6.38 8.11
C ARG A 52 -4.68 -7.29 8.01
N LYS A 53 -4.54 -8.02 6.91
CA LYS A 53 -3.35 -8.85 6.61
C LYS A 53 -2.09 -7.98 6.52
N GLU A 54 -2.12 -6.91 5.72
CA GLU A 54 -0.98 -6.01 5.54
C GLU A 54 -0.56 -5.29 6.83
N LEU A 55 -1.52 -4.85 7.65
CA LEU A 55 -1.23 -4.27 8.98
C LEU A 55 -0.49 -5.28 9.87
N ARG A 56 -0.97 -6.53 9.93
CA ARG A 56 -0.31 -7.60 10.69
C ARG A 56 1.08 -7.94 10.16
N LEU A 57 1.27 -7.96 8.84
CA LEU A 57 2.59 -8.16 8.22
C LEU A 57 3.57 -7.06 8.59
N ASN A 58 3.09 -5.83 8.78
CA ASN A 58 3.89 -4.71 9.26
C ASN A 58 3.99 -4.67 10.80
N GLY A 59 3.48 -5.69 11.51
CA GLY A 59 3.54 -5.82 12.97
C GLY A 59 2.71 -4.77 13.72
N ILE A 60 1.61 -4.34 13.12
CA ILE A 60 0.62 -3.44 13.73
C ILE A 60 -0.53 -4.31 14.26
N GLU A 61 -0.81 -4.17 15.54
CA GLU A 61 -1.89 -4.88 16.22
C GLU A 61 -3.21 -4.11 16.08
N ILE A 62 -4.30 -4.84 15.81
CA ILE A 62 -5.63 -4.26 15.61
C ILE A 62 -6.45 -4.58 16.84
N VAL A 63 -7.00 -3.55 17.48
CA VAL A 63 -7.78 -3.67 18.72
C VAL A 63 -9.25 -3.43 18.39
N ASP A 64 -10.12 -4.36 18.78
CA ASP A 64 -11.58 -4.35 18.49
C ASP A 64 -12.42 -3.59 19.54
N ASN A 65 -11.80 -2.89 20.47
CA ASN A 65 -12.51 -2.30 21.61
C ASN A 65 -13.19 -0.97 21.26
N MET A 66 -14.34 -1.03 20.60
CA MET A 66 -15.31 0.09 20.54
C MET A 66 -15.74 0.56 21.94
N SER A 67 -15.69 -0.30 22.96
CA SER A 67 -16.18 0.00 24.31
C SER A 67 -15.22 0.79 25.20
N THR A 68 -13.97 0.98 24.78
CA THR A 68 -13.02 1.84 25.49
C THR A 68 -12.06 2.41 24.47
N ALA A 69 -12.52 3.41 23.72
CA ALA A 69 -11.65 4.27 22.95
C ALA A 69 -10.63 4.87 23.91
N ARG A 70 -9.47 4.21 24.06
CA ARG A 70 -8.29 4.87 24.61
C ARG A 70 -8.09 6.08 23.73
N VAL A 71 -8.26 7.25 24.33
CA VAL A 71 -8.21 8.55 23.66
C VAL A 71 -6.88 8.72 22.90
N ASP A 72 -5.87 7.91 23.20
CA ASP A 72 -4.52 7.97 22.63
C ASP A 72 -4.27 7.05 21.42
N LEU A 73 -5.28 6.33 20.91
CA LEU A 73 -5.10 5.42 19.76
C LEU A 73 -5.51 6.03 18.41
N ILE A 74 -4.70 5.75 17.38
CA ILE A 74 -5.01 6.11 15.99
C ILE A 74 -6.13 5.22 15.48
N THR A 75 -7.14 5.83 14.84
CA THR A 75 -8.25 5.12 14.20
C THR A 75 -8.14 5.22 12.68
N LEU A 76 -8.14 4.09 11.99
CA LEU A 76 -8.22 3.99 10.54
C LEU A 76 -9.66 3.66 10.16
N HIS A 77 -10.35 4.61 9.55
CA HIS A 77 -11.67 4.43 8.95
C HIS A 77 -11.52 4.09 7.47
N LEU A 78 -11.96 2.91 7.07
CA LEU A 78 -11.93 2.44 5.70
C LEU A 78 -13.29 2.68 5.05
N GLU A 79 -13.31 3.50 4.01
CA GLU A 79 -14.51 3.77 3.22
C GLU A 79 -14.64 2.69 2.13
N ASN A 80 -15.80 2.67 1.45
CA ASN A 80 -16.06 1.74 0.36
C ASN A 80 -15.06 1.89 -0.80
N ASP A 81 -14.63 0.77 -1.37
CA ASP A 81 -13.83 0.78 -2.59
C ASP A 81 -14.70 0.98 -3.83
N VAL A 82 -14.12 1.67 -4.81
CA VAL A 82 -14.68 1.81 -6.15
C VAL A 82 -13.82 1.00 -7.11
N LYS A 83 -14.39 -0.02 -7.72
CA LYS A 83 -13.77 -0.80 -8.79
C LYS A 83 -14.48 -0.57 -10.11
N GLY A 84 -13.72 -0.62 -11.19
CA GLY A 84 -14.26 -0.46 -12.54
C GLY A 84 -13.29 -0.95 -13.59
N GLU A 85 -13.73 -0.85 -14.83
CA GLU A 85 -12.95 -1.22 -16.01
C GLU A 85 -13.17 -0.19 -17.11
N ASP A 86 -12.06 0.21 -17.73
CA ASP A 86 -12.05 1.12 -18.88
C ASP A 86 -11.46 0.38 -20.09
N THR A 87 -11.81 0.82 -21.31
CA THR A 87 -11.13 0.33 -22.51
C THR A 87 -9.76 0.99 -22.61
N ALA A 88 -8.71 0.18 -22.58
CA ALA A 88 -7.33 0.65 -22.74
C ALA A 88 -6.95 0.75 -24.23
N SER A 89 -7.36 -0.22 -25.05
CA SER A 89 -7.02 -0.26 -26.46
C SER A 89 -8.07 -1.01 -27.29
N VAL A 90 -8.17 -0.62 -28.56
CA VAL A 90 -9.05 -1.20 -29.58
C VAL A 90 -8.25 -1.66 -30.79
N ILE A 91 -8.64 -2.80 -31.37
CA ILE A 91 -8.07 -3.31 -32.62
C ILE A 91 -9.24 -3.50 -33.60
N GLY A 92 -9.29 -2.66 -34.63
CA GLY A 92 -10.48 -2.51 -35.47
C GLY A 92 -11.68 -2.04 -34.64
N ASP A 93 -12.82 -2.70 -34.80
CA ASP A 93 -14.07 -2.38 -34.07
C ASP A 93 -14.23 -3.16 -32.75
N ARG A 94 -13.17 -3.81 -32.25
CA ARG A 94 -13.22 -4.64 -31.04
C ARG A 94 -12.26 -4.13 -29.98
N THR A 95 -12.71 -4.14 -28.72
CA THR A 95 -11.84 -3.90 -27.57
C THR A 95 -10.80 -5.00 -27.47
N ALA A 96 -9.52 -4.63 -27.53
CA ALA A 96 -8.41 -5.55 -27.39
C ALA A 96 -7.98 -5.66 -25.92
N GLU A 97 -7.92 -4.52 -25.23
CA GLU A 97 -7.45 -4.43 -23.86
C GLU A 97 -8.43 -3.67 -22.97
N LYS A 98 -8.65 -4.23 -21.79
CA LYS A 98 -9.33 -3.55 -20.67
C LYS A 98 -8.32 -3.17 -19.61
N GLN A 99 -8.54 -2.02 -19.01
CA GLN A 99 -7.81 -1.55 -17.85
C GLN A 99 -8.73 -1.59 -16.63
N LEU A 100 -8.44 -2.50 -15.72
CA LEU A 100 -9.10 -2.60 -14.43
C LEU A 100 -8.53 -1.53 -13.49
N PHE A 101 -9.38 -0.96 -12.65
CA PHE A 101 -8.94 -0.10 -11.55
C PHE A 101 -9.65 -0.44 -10.25
N ILE A 102 -8.94 -0.21 -9.14
CA ILE A 102 -9.52 -0.17 -7.79
C ILE A 102 -9.04 1.13 -7.15
N SER A 103 -10.00 1.90 -6.62
CA SER A 103 -9.78 3.13 -5.87
C SER A 103 -10.30 2.95 -4.45
N LEU A 104 -9.44 3.25 -3.48
CA LEU A 104 -9.70 3.11 -2.06
C LEU A 104 -9.57 4.47 -1.40
N SER A 105 -10.57 4.83 -0.60
CA SER A 105 -10.54 5.99 0.28
C SER A 105 -10.53 5.54 1.74
N ALA A 106 -9.72 6.20 2.56
CA ALA A 106 -9.65 5.94 3.97
C ALA A 106 -9.38 7.23 4.73
N THR A 107 -9.92 7.34 5.93
CA THR A 107 -9.70 8.47 6.81
C THR A 107 -8.95 8.01 8.06
N VAL A 108 -7.81 8.64 8.33
CA VAL A 108 -7.01 8.40 9.53
C VAL A 108 -7.32 9.49 10.55
N ILE A 109 -7.71 9.07 11.74
CA ILE A 109 -8.02 9.94 12.87
C ILE A 109 -6.89 9.77 13.88
N VAL A 110 -6.11 10.84 14.07
CA VAL A 110 -5.02 10.88 15.03
C VAL A 110 -5.47 11.71 16.24
N PRO A 111 -5.37 11.20 17.47
CA PRO A 111 -5.69 11.96 18.66
C PRO A 111 -4.95 13.29 18.74
N GLY A 112 -5.69 14.37 19.02
CA GLY A 112 -5.11 15.73 19.13
C GLY A 112 -4.66 16.35 17.81
N LYS A 113 -4.93 15.74 16.66
CA LYS A 113 -4.69 16.28 15.33
C LYS A 113 -5.93 16.16 14.44
N ASP A 114 -5.91 16.87 13.32
CA ASP A 114 -6.98 16.81 12.33
C ASP A 114 -7.05 15.43 11.64
N ARG A 115 -8.23 15.15 11.06
CA ARG A 115 -8.48 13.96 10.25
C ARG A 115 -7.71 14.05 8.93
N ILE A 116 -7.06 12.97 8.54
CA ILE A 116 -6.26 12.89 7.31
C ILE A 116 -6.90 11.89 6.34
N SER A 117 -7.34 12.36 5.18
CA SER A 117 -7.88 11.49 4.12
C SER A 117 -6.77 10.95 3.22
N LEU A 118 -6.81 9.64 2.98
CA LEU A 118 -5.91 8.88 2.13
C LEU A 118 -6.71 8.29 0.98
N THR A 119 -6.31 8.58 -0.24
CA THR A 119 -6.87 7.98 -1.44
C THR A 119 -5.78 7.28 -2.21
N GLU A 120 -5.99 6.00 -2.50
CA GLU A 120 -5.07 5.17 -3.28
C GLU A 120 -5.80 4.51 -4.44
N LYS A 121 -5.26 4.67 -5.65
CA LYS A 121 -5.76 4.03 -6.86
C LYS A 121 -4.67 3.18 -7.49
N ILE A 122 -5.07 2.03 -8.01
CA ILE A 122 -4.22 1.10 -8.76
C ILE A 122 -4.89 0.73 -10.08
N TYR A 123 -4.07 0.38 -11.06
CA TYR A 123 -4.51 -0.01 -12.40
C TYR A 123 -3.83 -1.31 -12.81
N ARG A 124 -4.56 -2.15 -13.55
CA ARG A 124 -4.03 -3.36 -14.18
C ARG A 124 -4.63 -3.55 -15.56
N SER A 125 -3.80 -3.76 -16.57
CA SER A 125 -4.24 -4.09 -17.92
C SER A 125 -4.51 -5.60 -18.06
N ARG A 126 -5.48 -5.94 -18.91
CA ARG A 126 -5.78 -7.31 -19.35
C ARG A 126 -6.18 -7.31 -20.82
N PHE A 127 -5.86 -8.40 -21.52
CA PHE A 127 -6.39 -8.67 -22.86
C PHE A 127 -7.76 -9.37 -22.76
N ILE A 128 -8.66 -9.11 -23.72
CA ILE A 128 -9.95 -9.80 -23.81
C ILE A 128 -9.82 -11.02 -24.73
N ASN A 129 -10.34 -12.17 -24.30
CA ASN A 129 -10.48 -13.36 -25.13
C ASN A 129 -11.95 -13.57 -25.54
N ALA A 130 -12.26 -13.27 -26.79
CA ALA A 130 -13.62 -13.37 -27.33
C ALA A 130 -14.16 -14.81 -27.39
N GLN A 131 -13.28 -15.82 -27.42
CA GLN A 131 -13.68 -17.24 -27.49
C GLN A 131 -13.77 -17.90 -26.10
N GLY A 132 -13.41 -17.21 -25.03
CA GLY A 132 -13.18 -17.79 -23.71
C GLY A 132 -13.76 -16.98 -22.55
N ALA A 133 -15.00 -16.50 -22.65
CA ALA A 133 -15.62 -15.61 -21.65
C ALA A 133 -15.56 -16.14 -20.20
N LEU A 134 -15.69 -17.46 -19.99
CA LEU A 134 -15.59 -18.05 -18.65
C LEU A 134 -14.16 -18.01 -18.09
N LEU A 135 -13.16 -18.32 -18.92
CA LEU A 135 -11.75 -18.22 -18.53
C LEU A 135 -11.41 -16.78 -18.19
N ASP A 136 -11.92 -15.84 -19.00
CA ASP A 136 -11.74 -14.41 -18.77
C ASP A 136 -12.32 -13.94 -17.44
N ALA A 137 -13.53 -14.38 -17.08
CA ALA A 137 -14.15 -14.08 -15.80
C ALA A 137 -13.31 -14.59 -14.62
N SER A 138 -12.83 -15.83 -14.70
CA SER A 138 -11.97 -16.41 -13.65
C SER A 138 -10.64 -15.66 -13.51
N ALA A 139 -10.01 -15.27 -14.64
CA ALA A 139 -8.79 -14.48 -14.63
C ALA A 139 -9.03 -13.08 -14.05
N GLN A 140 -10.18 -12.47 -14.34
CA GLN A 140 -10.54 -11.16 -13.79
C GLN A 140 -10.72 -11.21 -12.28
N GLU A 141 -11.30 -12.29 -11.75
CA GLU A 141 -11.42 -12.49 -10.31
C GLU A 141 -10.04 -12.58 -9.63
N VAL A 142 -9.12 -13.35 -10.22
CA VAL A 142 -7.74 -13.47 -9.71
C VAL A 142 -7.03 -12.12 -9.73
N ILE A 143 -7.07 -11.40 -10.85
CA ILE A 143 -6.45 -10.07 -10.96
C ILE A 143 -7.06 -9.11 -9.94
N THR A 144 -8.39 -9.11 -9.78
CA THR A 144 -9.08 -8.26 -8.81
C THR A 144 -8.64 -8.57 -7.37
N ARG A 145 -8.46 -9.85 -7.04
CA ARG A 145 -7.96 -10.28 -5.73
C ARG A 145 -6.54 -9.78 -5.47
N GLU A 146 -5.63 -9.91 -6.43
CA GLU A 146 -4.27 -9.38 -6.33
C GLU A 146 -4.25 -7.86 -6.25
N MET A 147 -5.15 -7.19 -6.96
CA MET A 147 -5.32 -5.74 -6.89
C MET A 147 -5.72 -5.31 -5.47
N TYR A 148 -6.63 -6.02 -4.80
CA TYR A 148 -6.94 -5.75 -3.39
C TYR A 148 -5.72 -5.85 -2.47
N GLU A 149 -4.85 -6.85 -2.67
CA GLU A 149 -3.61 -6.96 -1.88
C GLU A 149 -2.65 -5.79 -2.16
N GLN A 150 -2.51 -5.39 -3.43
CA GLN A 150 -1.63 -4.29 -3.82
C GLN A 150 -2.10 -2.93 -3.31
N VAL A 151 -3.40 -2.63 -3.40
CA VAL A 151 -3.94 -1.36 -2.90
C VAL A 151 -3.86 -1.29 -1.38
N ALA A 152 -4.11 -2.40 -0.69
CA ALA A 152 -3.96 -2.50 0.76
C ALA A 152 -2.51 -2.25 1.19
N ALA A 153 -1.54 -2.88 0.52
CA ALA A 153 -0.12 -2.68 0.81
C ALA A 153 0.31 -1.22 0.59
N LYS A 154 -0.21 -0.58 -0.46
CA LYS A 154 0.05 0.84 -0.76
C LYS A 154 -0.52 1.77 0.31
N LEU A 155 -1.76 1.51 0.75
CA LEU A 155 -2.40 2.25 1.83
C LEU A 155 -1.64 2.13 3.15
N VAL A 156 -1.28 0.91 3.56
CA VAL A 156 -0.55 0.68 4.82
C VAL A 156 0.83 1.36 4.78
N ARG A 157 1.54 1.32 3.65
CA ARG A 157 2.79 2.07 3.50
C ARG A 157 2.57 3.57 3.67
N ARG A 158 1.52 4.13 3.07
CA ARG A 158 1.22 5.56 3.21
C ARG A 158 0.84 5.93 4.63
N LEU A 159 0.10 5.06 5.34
CA LEU A 159 -0.20 5.21 6.76
C LEU A 159 1.08 5.30 7.60
N ILE A 160 2.03 4.38 7.39
CA ILE A 160 3.32 4.36 8.11
C ILE A 160 4.13 5.63 7.81
N LEU A 161 4.15 6.08 6.55
CA LEU A 161 4.86 7.29 6.15
C LEU A 161 4.30 8.55 6.83
N ILE A 162 2.97 8.66 6.91
CA ILE A 162 2.32 9.83 7.52
C ILE A 162 2.51 9.83 9.02
N SER A 163 2.39 8.68 9.68
CA SER A 163 2.67 8.61 11.11
C SER A 163 4.11 8.90 11.48
N ASN A 164 5.09 8.67 10.60
CA ASN A 164 6.49 9.03 10.87
C ASN A 164 6.73 10.55 10.78
N LYS A 165 5.81 11.29 10.13
CA LYS A 165 5.87 12.75 9.99
C LYS A 165 5.08 13.47 11.10
N ILE A 166 4.32 12.72 11.89
CA ILE A 166 3.39 13.20 12.92
C ILE A 166 4.03 13.05 14.29
#